data_AF-A0A2E5BTJ9-F1
#
_entry.id   AF-A0A2E5BTJ9-F1
#
_cell.length_a   1.000
_cell.length_b   1.000
_cell.length_c   1.000
_cell.angle_alpha   90.00
_cell.angle_beta   90.00
_cell.angle_gamma   90.00
#
_symmetry.space_group_name_H-M   'P 1'
#
loop_
_entity.id
_entity.type
_entity.pdbx_description
1 polymer ?
#
loop_
_entity_poly.entity_id
_entity_poly.type
_entity_poly.pdbx_seq_one_letter_code
_entity_poly.pdbx_strand_id
1 'polypeptide(L)'
;MPAPTVYFFDQSTGLLSGTALADANPLSDGDYLLPAFSTLVAPPAAGTHETARWTGNAWELVPDFRGQTYWLDDGSQHMVLDAGEPLPPGALPEPPLSRLKADACLKIDIAAEAARMQFITPGEGQAWTYQRKEREAEAFIAASNPDAADYPVLAACIPGDGSDLATVAQTVLTARDAWLQVGAAIEGIRRAAKTQVEAAVDAAAIQTILDGLNWPAPQ
;
A
#
# COMPACT_ATOMS: atom_id res chain seq x y z
N MET A 1 56.35 -15.27 -15.67
CA MET A 1 55.47 -14.10 -15.50
C MET A 1 54.25 -14.54 -14.72
N PRO A 2 53.61 -13.68 -13.90
CA PRO A 2 52.34 -14.04 -13.26
C PRO A 2 51.27 -14.31 -14.35
N ALA A 3 50.36 -15.25 -14.09
CA ALA A 3 49.25 -15.53 -14.98
C ALA A 3 48.37 -14.27 -15.16
N PRO A 4 47.97 -13.91 -16.39
CA PRO A 4 47.09 -12.78 -16.62
C PRO A 4 45.68 -13.05 -16.11
N THR A 5 44.92 -12.00 -15.84
CA THR A 5 43.49 -12.11 -15.52
C THR A 5 42.69 -12.29 -16.81
N VAL A 6 41.79 -13.27 -16.80
CA VAL A 6 40.74 -13.48 -17.79
C VAL A 6 39.46 -12.82 -17.29
N TYR A 7 38.79 -12.08 -18.18
CA TYR A 7 37.50 -11.45 -17.93
C TYR A 7 36.44 -12.17 -18.74
N PHE A 8 35.43 -12.71 -18.06
CA PHE A 8 34.31 -13.40 -18.69
C PHE A 8 33.16 -12.44 -18.96
N PHE A 9 32.49 -12.66 -20.08
CA PHE A 9 31.26 -11.94 -20.41
C PHE A 9 30.15 -12.94 -20.74
N ASP A 10 28.92 -12.54 -20.46
CA ASP A 10 27.73 -13.30 -20.85
C ASP A 10 27.62 -13.35 -22.38
N GLN A 11 27.33 -14.53 -22.92
CA GLN A 11 27.28 -14.73 -24.38
C GLN A 11 26.16 -13.92 -25.05
N SER A 12 25.03 -13.72 -24.36
CA SER A 12 23.85 -13.10 -24.95
C SER A 12 23.86 -11.57 -24.85
N THR A 13 24.34 -11.05 -23.72
CA THR A 13 24.31 -9.62 -23.39
C THR A 13 25.67 -8.95 -23.50
N GLY A 14 26.77 -9.72 -23.50
CA GLY A 14 28.13 -9.21 -23.44
C GLY A 14 28.51 -8.62 -22.07
N LEU A 15 27.63 -8.66 -21.06
CA LEU A 15 27.90 -8.07 -19.75
C LEU A 15 29.00 -8.84 -19.02
N LEU A 16 29.90 -8.12 -18.36
CA LEU A 16 30.93 -8.70 -17.49
C LEU A 16 30.26 -9.61 -16.45
N SER A 17 30.62 -10.89 -16.48
CA SER A 17 30.01 -11.92 -15.62
C SER A 17 30.96 -12.43 -14.54
N GLY A 18 32.28 -12.23 -14.71
CA GLY A 18 33.26 -12.60 -13.70
C GLY A 18 34.71 -12.48 -14.17
N THR A 19 35.64 -12.87 -13.30
CA THR A 19 37.08 -12.89 -13.59
C THR A 19 37.73 -14.14 -13.01
N ALA A 20 38.83 -14.58 -13.63
CA ALA A 20 39.71 -15.63 -13.10
C ALA A 20 41.16 -15.43 -13.55
N LEU A 21 42.11 -16.15 -12.97
CA LEU A 21 43.47 -16.23 -13.51
C LEU A 21 43.49 -17.18 -14.71
N ALA A 22 44.28 -16.86 -15.73
CA ALA A 22 44.41 -17.70 -16.91
C ALA A 22 45.23 -18.96 -16.61
N ASP A 23 44.76 -20.10 -17.12
CA ASP A 23 45.50 -21.35 -17.07
C ASP A 23 46.60 -21.36 -18.14
N ALA A 24 47.81 -21.80 -17.78
CA ALA A 24 48.90 -21.96 -18.73
C ALA A 24 48.56 -23.01 -19.79
N ASN A 25 48.95 -22.75 -21.03
CA ASN A 25 48.76 -23.69 -22.12
C ASN A 25 49.78 -24.85 -22.00
N PRO A 26 49.36 -26.10 -21.73
CA PRO A 26 50.29 -27.21 -21.59
C PRO A 26 51.00 -27.58 -22.91
N LEU A 27 50.52 -27.05 -24.05
CA LEU A 27 51.06 -27.34 -25.38
C LEU A 27 52.01 -26.26 -25.91
N SER A 28 52.07 -25.09 -25.26
CA SER A 28 52.91 -23.97 -25.69
C SER A 28 53.37 -23.18 -24.46
N ASP A 29 54.67 -23.28 -24.16
CA ASP A 29 55.24 -22.64 -22.97
C ASP A 29 55.19 -21.11 -23.11
N GLY A 30 54.65 -20.44 -22.09
CA GLY A 30 54.43 -19.00 -22.09
C GLY A 30 53.09 -18.52 -22.66
N ASP A 31 52.29 -19.40 -23.28
CA ASP A 31 50.92 -19.09 -23.72
C ASP A 31 49.88 -19.44 -22.65
N TYR A 32 48.68 -18.86 -22.76
CA TYR A 32 47.57 -19.09 -21.84
C TYR A 32 46.31 -19.50 -22.59
N LEU A 33 45.50 -20.34 -21.95
CA LEU A 33 44.21 -20.77 -22.49
C LEU A 33 43.17 -19.66 -22.28
N LEU A 34 42.44 -19.35 -23.35
CA LEU A 34 41.32 -18.42 -23.32
C LEU A 34 40.02 -19.19 -23.53
N PRO A 35 39.19 -19.38 -22.49
CA PRO A 35 37.87 -19.98 -22.65
C PRO A 35 36.98 -19.16 -23.60
N ALA A 36 35.91 -19.77 -24.12
CA ALA A 36 34.90 -19.05 -24.87
C ALA A 36 34.30 -17.90 -24.02
N PHE A 37 33.89 -16.83 -24.70
CA PHE A 37 33.27 -15.64 -24.09
C PHE A 37 34.14 -15.00 -23.00
N SER A 38 35.44 -14.90 -23.28
CA SER A 38 36.39 -14.26 -22.40
C SER A 38 37.44 -13.45 -23.17
N THR A 39 38.11 -12.54 -22.47
CA THR A 39 39.15 -11.68 -23.02
C THR A 39 40.22 -11.37 -21.96
N LEU A 40 41.44 -11.08 -22.41
CA LEU A 40 42.52 -10.56 -21.54
C LEU A 40 42.51 -9.03 -21.46
N VAL A 41 41.69 -8.37 -22.28
CA VAL A 41 41.51 -6.91 -22.21
C VAL A 41 40.76 -6.61 -20.92
N ALA A 42 41.35 -5.81 -20.04
CA ALA A 42 40.69 -5.41 -18.80
C ALA A 42 39.52 -4.43 -19.08
N PRO A 43 38.35 -4.60 -18.43
CA PRO A 43 37.28 -3.63 -18.52
C PRO A 43 37.68 -2.31 -17.84
N PRO A 44 37.13 -1.18 -18.29
CA PRO A 44 37.18 0.07 -17.56
C PRO A 44 36.64 -0.11 -16.12
N ALA A 45 37.11 0.70 -15.20
CA ALA A 45 36.52 0.75 -13.87
C ALA A 45 35.10 1.30 -13.97
N ALA A 46 34.09 0.49 -13.63
CA ALA A 46 32.69 0.90 -13.62
C ALA A 46 32.40 1.80 -12.42
N GLY A 47 31.62 2.86 -12.64
CA GLY A 47 31.08 3.72 -11.59
C GLY A 47 29.84 3.12 -10.92
N THR A 48 29.22 3.92 -10.06
CA THR A 48 27.91 3.59 -9.49
C THR A 48 26.86 3.51 -10.60
N HIS A 49 26.06 2.43 -10.60
CA HIS A 49 25.03 2.17 -11.62
C HIS A 49 25.58 2.00 -13.03
N GLU A 50 26.78 1.42 -13.15
CA GLU A 50 27.38 1.05 -14.42
C GLU A 50 27.92 -0.37 -14.36
N THR A 51 28.01 -0.99 -15.54
CA THR A 51 28.71 -2.25 -15.73
C THR A 51 29.43 -2.25 -17.07
N ALA A 52 30.42 -3.12 -17.24
CA ALA A 52 31.12 -3.25 -18.50
C ALA A 52 30.41 -4.24 -19.42
N ARG A 53 30.22 -3.86 -20.69
CA ARG A 53 29.71 -4.71 -21.77
C ARG A 53 30.78 -4.91 -22.85
N TRP A 54 31.01 -6.14 -23.26
CA TRP A 54 31.93 -6.48 -24.34
C TRP A 54 31.25 -6.32 -25.70
N THR A 55 31.84 -5.51 -26.59
CA THR A 55 31.29 -5.23 -27.94
C THR A 55 31.80 -6.20 -29.01
N GLY A 56 32.66 -7.14 -28.63
CA GLY A 56 33.39 -8.02 -29.55
C GLY A 56 34.85 -7.62 -29.76
N ASN A 57 35.20 -6.34 -29.57
CA ASN A 57 36.58 -5.86 -29.70
C ASN A 57 37.08 -5.01 -28.51
N ALA A 58 36.16 -4.41 -27.75
CA ALA A 58 36.48 -3.57 -26.60
C ALA A 58 35.35 -3.65 -25.56
N TRP A 59 35.67 -3.19 -24.35
CA TRP A 59 34.66 -2.95 -23.32
C TRP A 59 34.09 -1.55 -23.48
N GLU A 60 32.80 -1.42 -23.26
CA GLU A 60 32.12 -0.15 -23.04
C GLU A 60 31.43 -0.17 -21.68
N LEU A 61 31.29 1.00 -21.04
CA LEU A 61 30.46 1.12 -19.85
C LEU A 61 29.03 1.37 -20.27
N VAL A 62 28.10 0.59 -19.70
CA VAL A 62 26.67 0.74 -19.91
C VAL A 62 25.96 0.95 -18.57
N PRO A 63 24.79 1.61 -18.58
CA PRO A 63 24.01 1.77 -17.35
C PRO A 63 23.60 0.42 -16.75
N ASP A 64 23.68 0.31 -15.43
CA ASP A 64 23.24 -0.85 -14.67
C ASP A 64 22.44 -0.41 -13.45
N PHE A 65 21.12 -0.31 -13.64
CA PHE A 65 20.19 0.02 -12.58
C PHE A 65 19.51 -1.22 -11.98
N ARG A 66 19.98 -2.44 -12.28
CA ARG A 66 19.30 -3.68 -11.89
C ARG A 66 19.01 -3.75 -10.39
N GLY A 67 17.83 -4.25 -10.05
CA GLY A 67 17.32 -4.31 -8.68
C GLY A 67 16.82 -2.98 -8.13
N GLN A 68 17.03 -1.85 -8.82
CA GLN A 68 16.44 -0.58 -8.41
C GLN A 68 14.96 -0.53 -8.76
N THR A 69 14.20 0.02 -7.83
CA THR A 69 12.80 0.36 -8.02
C THR A 69 12.70 1.81 -8.47
N TYR A 70 11.82 2.09 -9.42
CA TYR A 70 11.43 3.45 -9.79
C TYR A 70 9.92 3.56 -9.97
N TRP A 71 9.43 4.79 -9.98
CA TRP A 71 8.03 5.13 -10.18
C TRP A 71 7.85 6.01 -11.39
N LEU A 72 6.67 5.97 -12.01
CA LEU A 72 6.25 6.92 -13.03
C LEU A 72 5.21 7.89 -12.47
N ASP A 73 4.90 8.95 -13.21
CA ASP A 73 3.96 10.01 -12.80
C ASP A 73 2.53 9.49 -12.55
N ASP A 74 2.13 8.44 -13.26
CA ASP A 74 0.89 7.70 -13.09
C ASP A 74 0.82 6.87 -11.79
N GLY A 75 1.93 6.80 -11.03
CA GLY A 75 2.03 6.06 -9.79
C GLY A 75 2.25 4.56 -9.95
N SER A 76 2.64 4.11 -11.15
CA SER A 76 3.09 2.73 -11.40
C SER A 76 4.51 2.50 -10.86
N GLN A 77 4.72 1.36 -10.23
CA GLN A 77 6.01 0.92 -9.69
C GLN A 77 6.67 -0.06 -10.66
N HIS A 78 7.96 0.10 -10.90
CA HIS A 78 8.76 -0.75 -11.77
C HIS A 78 10.07 -1.13 -11.09
N MET A 79 10.63 -2.27 -11.48
CA MET A 79 11.95 -2.71 -11.04
C MET A 79 12.80 -2.98 -12.27
N VAL A 80 14.04 -2.49 -12.28
CA VAL A 80 14.97 -2.74 -13.38
C VAL A 80 15.49 -4.17 -13.27
N LEU A 81 15.30 -4.97 -14.31
CA LEU A 81 15.72 -6.38 -14.36
C LEU A 81 17.00 -6.59 -15.16
N ASP A 82 17.20 -5.76 -16.19
CA ASP A 82 18.31 -5.86 -17.13
C ASP A 82 19.22 -4.63 -17.08
N ALA A 83 20.51 -4.82 -17.38
CA ALA A 83 21.46 -3.74 -17.56
C ALA A 83 21.58 -3.39 -19.05
N GLY A 84 22.09 -2.21 -19.35
CA GLY A 84 22.32 -1.73 -20.71
C GLY A 84 21.48 -0.52 -21.07
N GLU A 85 20.33 -0.34 -20.42
CA GLU A 85 19.42 0.79 -20.66
C GLU A 85 19.37 1.72 -19.45
N PRO A 86 19.33 3.04 -19.67
CA PRO A 86 19.11 4.00 -18.59
C PRO A 86 17.67 3.88 -18.06
N LEU A 87 17.43 4.46 -16.88
CA LEU A 87 16.07 4.66 -16.40
C LEU A 87 15.26 5.49 -17.42
N PRO A 88 13.96 5.19 -17.60
CA PRO A 88 13.13 5.93 -18.54
C PRO A 88 13.01 7.41 -18.13
N PRO A 89 12.81 8.32 -19.09
CA PRO A 89 12.55 9.73 -18.79
C PRO A 89 11.36 9.88 -17.84
N GLY A 90 11.51 10.69 -16.79
CA GLY A 90 10.48 10.89 -15.78
C GLY A 90 10.40 9.81 -14.71
N ALA A 91 11.33 8.85 -14.68
CA ALA A 91 11.48 7.93 -13.56
C ALA A 91 11.74 8.71 -12.25
N LEU A 92 10.90 8.46 -11.26
CA LEU A 92 11.01 9.01 -9.91
C LEU A 92 11.61 7.95 -8.98
N PRO A 93 12.53 8.34 -8.08
CA PRO A 93 13.09 7.41 -7.09
C PRO A 93 12.08 7.04 -6.00
N GLU A 94 11.05 7.86 -5.82
CA GLU A 94 10.01 7.71 -4.80
C GLU A 94 8.63 7.79 -5.45
N PRO A 95 7.58 7.24 -4.81
CA PRO A 95 6.22 7.34 -5.33
C PRO A 95 5.81 8.82 -5.53
N PRO A 96 5.11 9.15 -6.62
CA PRO A 96 4.63 10.51 -6.82
C PRO A 96 3.62 10.89 -5.72
N LEU A 97 3.55 12.18 -5.40
CA LEU A 97 2.66 12.69 -4.35
C LEU A 97 1.18 12.34 -4.60
N SER A 98 0.75 12.29 -5.87
CA SER A 98 -0.60 11.86 -6.27
C SER A 98 -0.92 10.45 -5.77
N ARG A 99 0.03 9.52 -5.90
CA ARG A 99 -0.09 8.14 -5.41
C ARG A 99 -0.19 8.11 -3.88
N LEU A 100 0.68 8.86 -3.20
CA LEU A 100 0.67 8.94 -1.74
C LEU A 100 -0.65 9.50 -1.18
N LYS A 101 -1.22 10.51 -1.85
CA LYS A 101 -2.54 11.06 -1.49
C LYS A 101 -3.66 10.04 -1.66
N ALA A 102 -3.66 9.30 -2.76
CA ALA A 102 -4.64 8.25 -3.03
C ALA A 102 -4.58 7.14 -1.98
N ASP A 103 -3.37 6.65 -1.67
CA ASP A 103 -3.15 5.62 -0.66
C ASP A 103 -3.56 6.11 0.75
N ALA A 104 -3.27 7.38 1.08
CA ALA A 104 -3.69 7.99 2.35
C ALA A 104 -5.22 8.12 2.46
N CYS A 105 -5.91 8.51 1.38
CA CYS A 105 -7.37 8.55 1.35
C CYS A 105 -7.99 7.18 1.59
N LEU A 106 -7.43 6.13 1.01
CA LEU A 106 -7.86 4.75 1.23
C LEU A 106 -7.65 4.33 2.69
N LYS A 107 -6.48 4.63 3.28
CA LYS A 107 -6.20 4.36 4.70
C LYS A 107 -7.20 5.06 5.62
N ILE A 108 -7.55 6.32 5.32
CA ILE A 108 -8.56 7.08 6.07
C ILE A 108 -9.94 6.41 5.97
N ASP A 109 -10.34 5.97 4.78
CA ASP A 109 -11.64 5.32 4.59
C ASP A 109 -11.70 3.96 5.32
N ILE A 110 -10.62 3.17 5.28
CA ILE A 110 -10.49 1.91 6.04
C ILE A 110 -10.54 2.17 7.55
N ALA A 111 -9.80 3.17 8.04
CA ALA A 111 -9.76 3.49 9.47
C ALA A 111 -11.11 4.01 9.98
N ALA A 112 -11.81 4.82 9.18
CA ALA A 112 -13.17 5.27 9.49
C ALA A 112 -14.14 4.10 9.63
N GLU A 113 -14.05 3.11 8.71
CA GLU A 113 -14.89 1.92 8.79
C GLU A 113 -14.52 1.04 9.99
N ALA A 114 -13.24 0.82 10.25
CA ALA A 114 -12.78 0.11 11.43
C ALA A 114 -13.27 0.78 12.73
N ALA A 115 -13.34 2.12 12.78
CA ALA A 115 -13.89 2.86 13.90
C ALA A 115 -15.41 2.62 14.04
N ARG A 116 -16.19 2.65 12.94
CA ARG A 116 -17.63 2.33 12.99
C ARG A 116 -17.88 0.94 13.54
N MET A 117 -17.08 -0.02 13.11
CA MET A 117 -17.18 -1.43 13.52
C MET A 117 -16.95 -1.68 15.01
N GLN A 118 -16.44 -0.70 15.78
CA GLN A 118 -16.35 -0.81 17.24
C GLN A 118 -17.70 -0.56 17.94
N PHE A 119 -18.65 0.07 17.26
CA PHE A 119 -19.95 0.45 17.82
C PHE A 119 -21.12 -0.34 17.23
N ILE A 120 -20.93 -0.97 16.07
CA ILE A 120 -21.99 -1.70 15.37
C ILE A 120 -21.60 -3.15 15.09
N THR A 121 -22.60 -4.01 15.05
CA THR A 121 -22.45 -5.38 14.55
C THR A 121 -22.61 -5.38 13.02
N PRO A 122 -21.68 -5.99 12.26
CA PRO A 122 -21.76 -6.01 10.80
C PRO A 122 -22.86 -6.97 10.33
N GLY A 123 -23.43 -6.69 9.16
CA GLY A 123 -24.33 -7.61 8.46
C GLY A 123 -25.62 -6.93 8.01
N GLU A 124 -26.01 -7.17 6.76
CA GLU A 124 -27.19 -6.54 6.17
C GLU A 124 -28.48 -6.93 6.90
N GLY A 125 -28.66 -8.22 7.23
CA GLY A 125 -29.83 -8.69 8.00
C GLY A 125 -29.91 -8.09 9.40
N GLN A 126 -28.76 -7.88 10.04
CA GLN A 126 -28.68 -7.24 11.35
C GLN A 126 -29.04 -5.75 11.24
N ALA A 127 -28.53 -5.05 10.22
CA ALA A 127 -28.87 -3.66 9.94
C ALA A 127 -30.37 -3.47 9.69
N TRP A 128 -31.00 -4.36 8.91
CA TRP A 128 -32.45 -4.36 8.70
C TRP A 128 -33.22 -4.49 10.01
N THR A 129 -32.77 -5.37 10.91
CA THR A 129 -33.39 -5.56 12.23
C THR A 129 -33.27 -4.29 13.09
N TYR A 130 -32.11 -3.64 13.11
CA TYR A 130 -31.92 -2.39 13.86
C TYR A 130 -32.78 -1.25 13.30
N GLN A 131 -32.82 -1.07 11.97
CA GLN A 131 -33.68 -0.07 11.34
C GLN A 131 -35.16 -0.32 11.64
N ARG A 132 -35.57 -1.58 11.72
CA ARG A 132 -36.94 -1.94 12.09
C ARG A 132 -37.24 -1.61 13.56
N LYS A 133 -36.31 -1.93 14.49
CA LYS A 133 -36.42 -1.56 15.91
C LYS A 133 -36.55 -0.05 16.07
N GLU A 134 -35.71 0.73 15.40
CA GLU A 134 -35.75 2.19 15.43
C GLU A 134 -37.11 2.74 14.98
N ARG A 135 -37.61 2.29 13.83
CA ARG A 135 -38.90 2.76 13.30
C ARG A 135 -40.08 2.43 14.23
N GLU A 136 -40.10 1.23 14.82
CA GLU A 136 -41.12 0.87 15.80
C GLU A 136 -41.01 1.72 17.07
N ALA A 137 -39.80 2.06 17.51
CA ALA A 137 -39.59 2.89 18.70
C ALA A 137 -40.07 4.33 18.48
N GLU A 138 -39.75 4.94 17.34
CA GLU A 138 -40.27 6.26 16.97
C GLU A 138 -41.79 6.28 16.89
N ALA A 139 -42.38 5.28 16.22
CA ALA A 139 -43.81 5.16 16.06
C ALA A 139 -44.54 4.92 17.40
N PHE A 140 -43.93 4.16 18.33
CA PHE A 140 -44.48 3.93 19.66
C PHE A 140 -44.50 5.23 20.47
N ILE A 141 -43.39 5.98 20.49
CA ILE A 141 -43.29 7.24 21.22
C ILE A 141 -44.23 8.33 20.66
N ALA A 142 -44.47 8.33 19.35
CA ALA A 142 -45.37 9.28 18.70
C ALA A 142 -46.86 8.94 18.87
N ALA A 143 -47.21 7.72 19.26
CA ALA A 143 -48.60 7.26 19.35
C ALA A 143 -49.30 7.72 20.64
N SER A 144 -50.51 8.25 20.51
CA SER A 144 -51.31 8.68 21.68
C SER A 144 -51.90 7.52 22.49
N ASN A 145 -52.12 6.36 21.85
CA ASN A 145 -52.64 5.14 22.48
C ASN A 145 -52.08 3.90 21.75
N PRO A 146 -50.79 3.58 21.94
CA PRO A 146 -50.14 2.50 21.22
C PRO A 146 -50.72 1.12 21.58
N ASP A 147 -51.01 0.30 20.57
CA ASP A 147 -51.29 -1.13 20.75
C ASP A 147 -49.98 -1.92 20.64
N ALA A 148 -49.69 -2.77 21.61
CA ALA A 148 -48.50 -3.60 21.61
C ALA A 148 -48.38 -4.52 20.38
N ALA A 149 -49.51 -4.91 19.77
CA ALA A 149 -49.53 -5.72 18.56
C ALA A 149 -48.88 -5.04 17.34
N ASP A 150 -48.81 -3.71 17.33
CA ASP A 150 -48.22 -2.93 16.23
C ASP A 150 -46.68 -2.84 16.29
N TYR A 151 -46.08 -3.27 17.41
CA TYR A 151 -44.64 -3.17 17.68
C TYR A 151 -43.99 -4.53 18.00
N PRO A 152 -44.15 -5.54 17.12
CA PRO A 152 -43.76 -6.92 17.42
C PRO A 152 -42.24 -7.09 17.62
N VAL A 153 -41.41 -6.26 16.98
CA VAL A 153 -39.95 -6.36 17.14
C VAL A 153 -39.52 -5.77 18.48
N LEU A 154 -40.10 -4.65 18.91
CA LEU A 154 -39.86 -4.13 20.25
C LEU A 154 -40.38 -5.07 21.35
N ALA A 155 -41.58 -5.63 21.16
CA ALA A 155 -42.16 -6.57 22.11
C ALA A 155 -41.25 -7.79 22.32
N ALA A 156 -40.66 -8.31 21.25
CA ALA A 156 -39.70 -9.41 21.31
C ALA A 156 -38.39 -9.06 22.05
N CYS A 157 -38.06 -7.76 22.17
CA CYS A 157 -36.85 -7.30 22.84
C CYS A 157 -37.02 -7.05 24.35
N ILE A 158 -38.24 -7.04 24.89
CA ILE A 158 -38.52 -6.83 26.33
C ILE A 158 -37.62 -7.71 27.22
N PRO A 159 -37.49 -9.04 26.99
CA PRO A 159 -36.68 -9.88 27.88
C PRO A 159 -35.21 -9.46 28.05
N GLY A 160 -34.64 -8.68 27.12
CA GLY A 160 -33.26 -8.20 27.17
C GLY A 160 -33.08 -6.69 27.33
N ASP A 161 -34.04 -5.89 26.84
CA ASP A 161 -33.85 -4.45 26.62
C ASP A 161 -34.78 -3.57 27.51
N GLY A 162 -35.66 -4.15 28.34
CA GLY A 162 -36.51 -3.35 29.24
C GLY A 162 -37.66 -4.09 29.92
N SER A 163 -38.36 -3.44 30.85
CA SER A 163 -39.52 -4.05 31.54
C SER A 163 -40.83 -3.99 30.74
N ASP A 164 -40.91 -3.09 29.77
CA ASP A 164 -42.08 -2.84 28.93
C ASP A 164 -41.68 -2.19 27.59
N LEU A 165 -42.66 -2.03 26.68
CA LEU A 165 -42.43 -1.43 25.37
C LEU A 165 -41.89 0.00 25.44
N ALA A 166 -42.32 0.80 26.43
CA ALA A 166 -41.86 2.19 26.57
C ALA A 166 -40.36 2.23 26.93
N THR A 167 -39.94 1.38 27.86
CA THR A 167 -38.55 1.24 28.29
C THR A 167 -37.67 0.74 27.14
N VAL A 168 -38.14 -0.27 26.39
CA VAL A 168 -37.42 -0.78 25.21
C VAL A 168 -37.32 0.30 24.13
N ALA A 169 -38.42 0.99 23.80
CA ALA A 169 -38.42 2.06 22.80
C ALA A 169 -37.43 3.17 23.18
N GLN A 170 -37.45 3.61 24.43
CA GLN A 170 -36.51 4.62 24.92
C GLN A 170 -35.06 4.13 24.85
N THR A 171 -34.80 2.88 25.22
CA THR A 171 -33.45 2.27 25.14
C THR A 171 -32.93 2.25 23.71
N VAL A 172 -33.78 1.88 22.74
CA VAL A 172 -33.43 1.88 21.32
C VAL A 172 -33.12 3.28 20.81
N LEU A 173 -33.97 4.28 21.12
CA LEU A 173 -33.76 5.66 20.67
C LEU A 173 -32.51 6.29 21.31
N THR A 174 -32.26 6.02 22.60
CA THR A 174 -31.04 6.47 23.28
C THR A 174 -29.79 5.85 22.63
N ALA A 175 -29.81 4.55 22.32
CA ALA A 175 -28.70 3.90 21.63
C ALA A 175 -28.48 4.46 20.22
N ARG A 176 -29.55 4.72 19.47
CA ARG A 176 -29.50 5.39 18.16
C ARG A 176 -28.86 6.77 18.28
N ASP A 177 -29.33 7.60 19.20
CA ASP A 177 -28.85 8.98 19.34
C ASP A 177 -27.36 9.01 19.70
N ALA A 178 -26.91 8.11 20.58
CA ALA A 178 -25.50 7.92 20.88
C ALA A 178 -24.68 7.54 19.63
N TRP A 179 -25.19 6.58 18.83
CA TRP A 179 -24.53 6.18 17.59
C TRP A 179 -24.50 7.31 16.54
N LEU A 180 -25.57 8.10 16.40
CA LEU A 180 -25.61 9.23 15.47
C LEU A 180 -24.52 10.27 15.79
N GLN A 181 -24.30 10.56 17.06
CA GLN A 181 -23.21 11.46 17.48
C GLN A 181 -21.83 10.89 17.11
N VAL A 182 -21.59 9.61 17.39
CA VAL A 182 -20.33 8.93 17.05
C VAL A 182 -20.12 8.87 15.53
N GLY A 183 -21.15 8.48 14.77
CA GLY A 183 -21.11 8.38 13.31
C GLY A 183 -20.84 9.73 12.65
N ALA A 184 -21.47 10.80 13.15
CA ALA A 184 -21.21 12.16 12.69
C ALA A 184 -19.77 12.61 12.99
N ALA A 185 -19.23 12.29 14.17
CA ALA A 185 -17.84 12.58 14.52
C ALA A 185 -16.85 11.85 13.60
N ILE A 186 -17.06 10.55 13.36
CA ILE A 186 -16.25 9.74 12.44
C ILE A 186 -16.28 10.35 11.03
N GLU A 187 -17.47 10.68 10.51
CA GLU A 187 -17.58 11.27 9.17
C GLU A 187 -16.91 12.66 9.09
N GLY A 188 -17.03 13.47 10.14
CA GLY A 188 -16.34 14.75 10.25
C GLY A 188 -14.82 14.61 10.15
N ILE A 189 -14.23 13.69 10.93
CA ILE A 189 -12.79 13.39 10.91
C ILE A 189 -12.38 12.91 9.52
N ARG A 190 -13.11 11.94 8.96
CA ARG A 190 -12.81 11.36 7.65
C ARG A 190 -12.79 12.41 6.54
N ARG A 191 -13.81 13.28 6.49
CA ARG A 191 -13.91 14.35 5.50
C ARG A 191 -12.81 15.39 5.68
N ALA A 192 -12.57 15.84 6.91
CA ALA A 192 -11.55 16.83 7.21
C ALA A 192 -10.14 16.33 6.85
N ALA A 193 -9.81 15.09 7.23
CA ALA A 193 -8.53 14.47 6.93
C ALA A 193 -8.30 14.34 5.42
N LYS A 194 -9.31 13.90 4.64
CA LYS A 194 -9.18 13.82 3.17
C LYS A 194 -8.99 15.18 2.52
N THR A 195 -9.64 16.22 3.02
CA THR A 195 -9.38 17.61 2.57
C THR A 195 -7.97 18.07 2.89
N GLN A 196 -7.43 17.72 4.07
CA GLN A 196 -6.05 18.04 4.44
C GLN A 196 -5.04 17.29 3.57
N VAL A 197 -5.28 16.00 3.29
CA VAL A 197 -4.44 15.19 2.39
C VAL A 197 -4.42 15.78 0.99
N GLU A 198 -5.57 16.22 0.47
CA GLU A 198 -5.63 16.89 -0.84
C GLU A 198 -4.80 18.19 -0.86
N ALA A 199 -4.79 18.94 0.24
CA ALA A 199 -3.99 20.16 0.38
C ALA A 199 -2.51 19.92 0.69
N ALA A 200 -2.11 18.70 1.06
CA ALA A 200 -0.74 18.38 1.42
C ALA A 200 0.22 18.56 0.23
N VAL A 201 1.41 19.10 0.51
CA VAL A 201 2.43 19.43 -0.51
C VAL A 201 3.59 18.43 -0.57
N ASP A 202 3.67 17.53 0.41
CA ASP A 202 4.72 16.52 0.51
C ASP A 202 4.26 15.29 1.32
N ALA A 203 5.11 14.27 1.35
CA ALA A 203 4.85 13.02 2.06
C ALA A 203 4.82 13.19 3.59
N ALA A 204 5.61 14.12 4.14
CA ALA A 204 5.71 14.34 5.58
C ALA A 204 4.41 14.96 6.15
N ALA A 205 3.79 15.88 5.41
CA ALA A 205 2.51 16.46 5.74
C ALA A 205 1.40 15.41 5.72
N ILE A 206 1.38 14.53 4.70
CA ILE A 206 0.44 13.39 4.65
C ILE A 206 0.61 12.49 5.87
N GLN A 207 1.84 12.12 6.21
CA GLN A 207 2.11 11.25 7.35
C GLN A 207 1.66 11.90 8.68
N THR A 208 1.93 13.19 8.86
CA THR A 208 1.46 13.96 10.03
C THR A 208 -0.06 13.94 10.18
N ILE A 209 -0.79 14.07 9.06
CA ILE A 209 -2.27 13.99 9.07
C ILE A 209 -2.72 12.59 9.52
N LEU A 210 -2.10 11.54 8.99
CA LEU A 210 -2.44 10.15 9.33
C LEU A 210 -2.16 9.84 10.80
N ASP A 211 -1.00 10.24 11.32
CA ASP A 211 -0.60 10.01 12.71
C ASP A 211 -1.46 10.81 13.70
N GLY A 212 -2.00 11.95 13.26
CA GLY A 212 -2.90 12.81 14.03
C GLY A 212 -4.36 12.35 14.06
N LEU A 213 -4.73 11.28 13.35
CA LEU A 213 -6.11 10.78 13.35
C LEU A 213 -6.49 10.23 14.72
N ASN A 214 -7.51 10.84 15.34
CA ASN A 214 -8.06 10.38 16.59
C ASN A 214 -9.53 10.00 16.41
N TRP A 215 -9.81 8.70 16.32
CA TRP A 215 -11.16 8.18 16.12
C TRP A 215 -11.90 8.00 17.45
N PRO A 216 -13.23 8.21 17.50
CA PRO A 216 -14.03 7.84 18.65
C PRO A 216 -13.85 6.36 19.00
N ALA A 217 -13.77 6.06 20.30
CA ALA A 217 -13.70 4.71 20.85
C ALA A 217 -14.82 4.49 21.88
N PRO A 218 -15.30 3.26 22.06
CA PRO A 218 -16.20 2.92 23.17
C PRO A 218 -15.57 3.27 24.53
N GLN A 219 -16.41 3.66 25.50
CA GLN A 219 -15.99 3.87 26.89
C GLN A 219 -15.89 2.56 27.67
#